data_AF-H5Y387-F1
#
_entry.id   AF-H5Y387-F1
#
_cell.length_a   1.000
_cell.length_b   1.000
_cell.length_c   1.000
_cell.angle_alpha   90.00
_cell.angle_beta   90.00
_cell.angle_gamma   90.00
#
_symmetry.space_group_name_H-M   'P 1'
#
loop_
_entity.id
_entity.type
_entity.pdbx_description
1 polymer ?
#
loop_
_entity_poly.entity_id
_entity_poly.type
_entity_poly.pdbx_seq_one_letter_code
_entity_poly.pdbx_strand_id
1 'polypeptide(L)'
;MREESLDYGIRYTRGNFLKVVPISSPKGERNYKFELYNNRARARRPVAILTISAGTVIREGMFKRALYATLDIRPDVPFSQEELNDLPNDIATLMFRELEGNPSEEEFIIKITCSLQGDSREKKEHVISETWISGAIVFNHYNIFSCNALTMSSGC
;
A
#
# COMPACT_ATOMS: atom_id res chain seq x y z
N MET A 1 -14.48 10.24 -25.94
CA MET A 1 -14.80 8.99 -25.25
C MET A 1 -15.08 9.34 -23.79
N ARG A 2 -16.31 9.14 -23.31
CA ARG A 2 -16.61 9.24 -21.87
C ARG A 2 -16.07 7.97 -21.23
N GLU A 3 -15.15 8.08 -20.30
CA GLU A 3 -14.85 6.96 -19.40
C GLU A 3 -16.19 6.62 -18.72
N GLU A 4 -16.73 5.45 -19.03
CA GLU A 4 -17.90 4.91 -18.35
C GLU A 4 -17.59 5.00 -16.85
N SER A 5 -18.52 5.57 -16.08
CA SER A 5 -18.40 5.65 -14.63
C SER A 5 -18.47 4.22 -14.10
N LEU A 6 -17.31 3.55 -14.11
CA LEU A 6 -17.15 2.23 -13.55
C LEU A 6 -17.58 2.35 -12.11
N ASP A 7 -18.54 1.52 -11.71
CA ASP A 7 -18.99 1.46 -10.34
C ASP A 7 -17.85 0.91 -9.47
N TYR A 8 -16.97 1.81 -9.05
CA TYR A 8 -16.03 1.58 -7.96
C TYR A 8 -16.76 1.59 -6.60
N GLY A 9 -18.09 1.75 -6.59
CA GLY A 9 -18.97 1.71 -5.44
C GLY A 9 -18.92 0.35 -4.76
N ILE A 10 -17.92 0.23 -3.92
CA ILE A 10 -17.67 -0.86 -3.02
C ILE A 10 -18.67 -0.74 -1.84
N ARG A 11 -19.94 -1.03 -2.09
CA ARG A 11 -20.92 -1.20 -1.01
C ARG A 11 -20.69 -2.58 -0.38
N TYR A 12 -20.04 -2.60 0.79
CA TYR A 12 -19.79 -3.78 1.63
C TYR A 12 -18.78 -4.81 1.08
N THR A 13 -17.53 -4.42 0.80
CA THR A 13 -16.45 -5.38 0.51
C THR A 13 -15.88 -5.99 1.79
N ARG A 14 -16.45 -7.13 2.20
CA ARG A 14 -15.70 -8.23 2.84
C ARG A 14 -14.99 -9.06 1.72
N GLY A 15 -13.80 -9.67 1.82
CA GLY A 15 -12.51 -9.11 1.35
C GLY A 15 -11.84 -9.58 0.05
N ASN A 16 -10.50 -9.65 0.07
CA ASN A 16 -9.63 -10.07 -1.06
C ASN A 16 -9.87 -9.35 -2.40
N PHE A 17 -10.13 -8.04 -2.41
CA PHE A 17 -10.51 -7.33 -3.64
C PHE A 17 -9.38 -6.51 -4.28
N LEU A 18 -8.32 -6.18 -3.53
CA LEU A 18 -7.12 -5.55 -4.09
C LEU A 18 -6.10 -6.62 -4.45
N LYS A 19 -5.79 -6.73 -5.75
CA LYS A 19 -4.64 -7.50 -6.24
C LYS A 19 -3.42 -6.61 -6.18
N VAL A 20 -2.43 -7.02 -5.41
CA VAL A 20 -1.10 -6.41 -5.41
C VAL A 20 -0.31 -7.07 -6.54
N VAL A 21 0.39 -6.27 -7.35
CA VAL A 21 1.24 -6.76 -8.44
C VAL A 21 2.61 -6.11 -8.30
N PRO A 22 3.70 -6.86 -8.12
CA PRO A 22 5.03 -6.28 -8.05
C PRO A 22 5.40 -5.66 -9.40
N ILE A 23 5.93 -4.44 -9.35
CA ILE A 23 6.61 -3.83 -10.48
C ILE A 23 8.06 -4.26 -10.38
N SER A 24 8.59 -4.88 -11.44
CA SER A 24 9.99 -5.26 -11.51
C SER A 24 10.89 -4.03 -11.36
N SER A 25 11.56 -3.93 -10.22
CA SER A 25 12.58 -2.91 -9.96
C SER A 25 13.90 -3.27 -10.66
N PRO A 26 14.71 -2.28 -11.08
CA PRO A 26 16.07 -2.54 -11.53
C PRO A 26 16.87 -3.27 -10.44
N LYS A 27 17.71 -4.23 -10.82
CA LYS A 27 18.56 -4.96 -9.87
C LYS A 27 19.44 -3.97 -9.09
N GLY A 28 19.34 -4.01 -7.76
CA GLY A 28 20.19 -3.25 -6.84
C GLY A 28 19.47 -2.20 -5.98
N GLU A 29 18.22 -1.85 -6.31
CA GLU A 29 17.41 -0.98 -5.44
C GLU A 29 16.65 -1.78 -4.38
N ARG A 30 16.79 -1.39 -3.11
CA ARG A 30 15.90 -1.85 -2.01
C ARG A 30 14.58 -1.06 -1.96
N ASN A 31 14.14 -0.57 -3.12
CA ASN A 31 12.86 0.09 -3.29
C ASN A 31 11.94 -0.89 -4.00
N TYR A 32 10.87 -1.28 -3.31
CA TYR A 32 9.84 -2.13 -3.86
C TYR A 32 8.69 -1.26 -4.32
N LYS A 33 8.13 -1.57 -5.48
CA LYS A 33 6.98 -0.87 -6.01
C LYS A 33 5.93 -1.87 -6.43
N PHE A 34 4.69 -1.60 -6.08
CA PHE A 34 3.56 -2.45 -6.38
C PHE A 34 2.41 -1.64 -6.97
N GLU A 35 1.73 -2.23 -7.94
CA GLU A 35 0.46 -1.75 -8.46
C GLU A 35 -0.68 -2.48 -7.76
N LEU A 36 -1.65 -1.73 -7.24
CA LEU A 36 -2.85 -2.31 -6.65
C LEU A 36 -3.99 -2.18 -7.66
N TYR A 37 -4.65 -3.29 -7.95
CA TYR A 37 -5.78 -3.36 -8.87
C TYR A 37 -7.04 -3.80 -8.15
N ASN A 38 -8.18 -3.16 -8.45
CA ASN A 38 -9.47 -3.65 -8.00
C ASN A 38 -9.92 -4.80 -8.91
N ASN A 39 -9.89 -6.03 -8.38
CA ASN A 39 -10.26 -7.25 -9.10
C ASN A 39 -11.75 -7.29 -9.48
N ARG A 40 -12.62 -6.62 -8.71
CA ARG A 40 -14.08 -6.67 -8.90
C ARG A 40 -14.55 -5.73 -10.01
N ALA A 41 -13.93 -4.56 -10.13
CA ALA A 41 -14.25 -3.58 -11.16
C ALA A 41 -13.60 -3.87 -12.54
N ARG A 42 -12.85 -4.99 -12.68
CA ARG A 42 -11.99 -5.28 -13.85
C ARG A 42 -11.19 -4.04 -14.29
N ALA A 43 -10.68 -3.28 -13.31
CA ALA A 43 -10.03 -2.02 -13.56
C ALA A 43 -8.78 -2.26 -14.44
N ARG A 44 -8.74 -1.61 -15.61
CA ARG A 44 -7.58 -1.70 -16.53
C ARG A 44 -6.37 -0.91 -16.05
N ARG A 45 -6.55 -0.03 -15.06
CA ARG A 45 -5.53 0.85 -14.50
C ARG A 45 -5.43 0.63 -12.99
N PRO A 46 -4.23 0.72 -12.41
CA PRO A 46 -4.05 0.57 -10.97
C PRO A 46 -4.87 1.63 -10.22
N VAL A 47 -5.48 1.20 -9.12
CA VAL A 47 -6.26 2.06 -8.22
C VAL A 47 -5.38 2.75 -7.19
N ALA A 48 -4.21 2.18 -6.91
CA ALA A 48 -3.19 2.78 -6.07
C ALA A 48 -1.80 2.26 -6.44
N ILE A 49 -0.77 3.02 -6.08
CA ILE A 49 0.63 2.62 -6.19
C ILE A 49 1.22 2.55 -4.79
N LEU A 50 1.75 1.40 -4.42
CA LEU A 50 2.47 1.22 -3.16
C LEU A 50 3.97 1.25 -3.43
N THR A 51 4.67 2.14 -2.76
CA THR A 51 6.14 2.23 -2.81
C THR A 51 6.68 1.94 -1.42
N ILE A 52 7.65 1.06 -1.30
CA ILE A 52 8.28 0.67 -0.03
C ILE A 52 9.78 0.87 -0.15
N SER A 53 10.39 1.53 0.84
CA SER A 53 11.83 1.75 0.93
C SER A 53 12.34 1.49 2.34
N ALA A 54 13.59 1.05 2.44
CA ALA A 54 14.28 0.91 3.71
C ALA A 54 14.99 2.21 4.10
N GLY A 55 15.04 2.50 5.39
CA GLY A 55 15.77 3.64 5.94
C GLY A 55 15.97 3.53 7.45
N THR A 56 16.11 4.69 8.09
CA THR A 56 16.35 4.81 9.52
C THR A 56 15.60 5.98 10.11
N VAL A 57 15.09 5.82 11.32
CA VAL A 57 14.35 6.85 12.05
C VAL A 57 14.93 7.05 13.46
N ILE A 58 14.76 8.24 14.01
CA ILE A 58 15.12 8.52 15.41
C ILE A 58 13.85 8.36 16.26
N ARG A 59 13.88 7.42 17.21
CA ARG A 59 12.80 7.22 18.17
C ARG A 59 13.40 7.10 19.56
N GLU A 60 12.89 7.88 20.52
CA GLU A 60 13.38 7.88 21.91
C GLU A 60 14.90 8.16 22.02
N GLY A 61 15.45 8.96 21.10
CA GLY A 61 16.88 9.31 21.09
C GLY A 61 17.80 8.24 20.49
N MET A 62 17.26 7.13 19.96
CA MET A 62 18.03 6.07 19.31
C MET A 62 17.72 5.97 17.81
N PHE A 63 18.74 5.66 17.00
CA PHE A 63 18.55 5.30 15.60
C PHE A 63 17.98 3.88 15.52
N LYS A 64 16.81 3.76 14.90
CA LYS A 64 16.17 2.48 14.58
C LYS A 64 16.10 2.29 13.08
N ARG A 65 16.18 1.04 12.63
CA ARG A 65 15.86 0.68 11.24
C ARG A 65 14.38 0.93 11.00
N ALA A 66 14.04 1.32 9.77
CA ALA A 66 12.66 1.60 9.39
C ALA A 66 12.35 1.10 7.97
N LEU A 67 11.11 0.68 7.77
CA LEU A 67 10.51 0.47 6.46
C LEU A 67 9.44 1.54 6.24
N TYR A 68 9.61 2.33 5.19
CA TYR A 68 8.68 3.38 4.78
C TYR A 68 7.80 2.82 3.67
N ALA A 69 6.49 2.82 3.86
CA ALA A 69 5.52 2.48 2.84
C ALA A 69 4.68 3.71 2.50
N THR A 70 4.58 4.05 1.22
CA THR A 70 3.69 5.10 0.72
C THR A 70 2.70 4.49 -0.25
N LEU A 71 1.43 4.48 0.11
CA LEU A 71 0.32 4.10 -0.76
C LEU A 71 -0.32 5.36 -1.35
N ASP A 72 -0.11 5.60 -2.63
CA ASP A 72 -0.73 6.71 -3.36
C ASP A 72 -2.00 6.24 -4.07
N ILE A 73 -3.15 6.62 -3.53
CA ILE A 73 -4.48 6.30 -4.05
C ILE A 73 -4.84 7.25 -5.20
N ARG A 74 -5.39 6.68 -6.27
CA ARG A 74 -5.85 7.46 -7.43
C ARG A 74 -7.09 8.29 -7.05
N PRO A 75 -7.16 9.59 -7.38
CA PRO A 75 -8.24 10.48 -6.91
C PRO A 75 -9.67 10.08 -7.28
N ASP A 76 -9.86 9.38 -8.40
CA ASP A 76 -11.16 8.91 -8.90
C ASP A 76 -11.62 7.59 -8.26
N VAL A 77 -10.82 7.02 -7.34
CA VAL A 77 -11.15 5.76 -6.67
C VAL A 77 -11.68 6.06 -5.26
N PRO A 78 -12.97 5.79 -4.98
CA PRO A 78 -13.51 5.90 -3.64
C PRO A 78 -12.98 4.76 -2.76
N PHE A 79 -12.33 5.11 -1.66
CA PHE A 79 -12.10 4.20 -0.54
C PHE A 79 -13.06 4.58 0.60
N SER A 80 -13.66 3.58 1.22
CA SER A 80 -14.43 3.79 2.45
C SER A 80 -13.50 4.05 3.64
N GLN A 81 -14.02 4.68 4.70
CA GLN A 81 -13.24 4.92 5.91
C GLN A 81 -12.78 3.61 6.57
N GLU A 82 -13.60 2.56 6.53
CA GLU A 82 -13.26 1.24 7.07
C GLU A 82 -12.04 0.66 6.33
N GLU A 83 -12.03 0.70 5.00
CA GLU A 83 -10.88 0.24 4.20
C GLU A 83 -9.61 1.06 4.46
N LEU A 84 -9.74 2.38 4.60
CA LEU A 84 -8.62 3.26 4.96
C LEU A 84 -8.03 2.94 6.34
N ASN A 85 -8.86 2.47 7.28
CA ASN A 85 -8.42 2.10 8.61
C ASN A 85 -7.70 0.74 8.64
N ASP A 86 -8.06 -0.19 7.75
CA ASP A 86 -7.45 -1.52 7.68
C ASP A 86 -6.13 -1.52 6.87
N LEU A 87 -6.03 -0.64 5.87
CA LEU A 87 -4.88 -0.53 4.97
C LEU A 87 -3.50 -0.50 5.65
N PRO A 88 -3.26 0.26 6.74
CA PRO A 88 -1.95 0.25 7.39
C PRO A 88 -1.53 -1.14 7.89
N ASN A 89 -2.43 -1.88 8.52
CA ASN A 89 -2.11 -3.23 9.01
C ASN A 89 -1.92 -4.23 7.87
N ASP A 90 -2.66 -4.07 6.77
CA ASP A 90 -2.49 -4.88 5.56
C ASP A 90 -1.14 -4.65 4.89
N ILE A 91 -0.73 -3.38 4.76
CA ILE A 91 0.58 -3.01 4.23
C ILE A 91 1.71 -3.47 5.16
N ALA A 92 1.54 -3.36 6.48
CA ALA A 92 2.50 -3.91 7.44
C ALA A 92 2.65 -5.43 7.28
N THR A 93 1.54 -6.14 7.14
CA THR A 93 1.53 -7.59 6.94
C THR A 93 2.25 -7.97 5.64
N LEU A 94 2.03 -7.21 4.57
CA LEU A 94 2.74 -7.37 3.30
C LEU A 94 4.26 -7.20 3.48
N MET A 95 4.69 -6.10 4.12
CA MET A 95 6.11 -5.84 4.38
C MET A 95 6.78 -6.95 5.20
N PHE A 96 6.09 -7.44 6.23
CA PHE A 96 6.60 -8.52 7.07
C PHE A 96 6.77 -9.83 6.31
N ARG A 97 5.74 -10.24 5.55
CA ARG A 97 5.72 -11.57 4.91
C ARG A 97 6.59 -11.65 3.67
N GLU A 98 6.66 -10.56 2.90
CA GLU A 98 7.14 -10.62 1.51
C GLU A 98 8.45 -9.86 1.32
N LEU A 99 8.74 -8.91 2.21
CA LEU A 99 9.96 -8.09 2.15
C LEU A 99 10.93 -8.38 3.30
N GLU A 100 10.68 -9.45 4.05
CA GLU A 100 11.46 -9.87 5.22
C GLU A 100 11.59 -8.78 6.30
N GLY A 101 10.67 -7.81 6.33
CA GLY A 101 10.66 -6.78 7.35
C GLY A 101 10.40 -7.39 8.73
N ASN A 102 11.00 -6.85 9.78
CA ASN A 102 10.81 -7.37 11.14
C ASN A 102 10.25 -6.28 12.06
N PRO A 103 8.94 -6.28 12.39
CA PRO A 103 8.33 -5.23 13.20
C PRO A 103 8.86 -5.19 14.65
N SER A 104 9.48 -6.26 15.15
CA SER A 104 10.11 -6.27 16.47
C SER A 104 11.47 -5.57 16.49
N GLU A 105 12.11 -5.41 15.33
CA GLU A 105 13.43 -4.79 15.18
C GLU A 105 13.39 -3.47 14.40
N GLU A 106 12.33 -3.25 13.62
CA GLU A 106 12.19 -2.15 12.68
C GLU A 106 10.88 -1.38 12.91
N GLU A 107 10.92 -0.08 12.63
CA GLU A 107 9.76 0.80 12.64
C GLU A 107 9.08 0.77 11.26
N PHE A 108 7.81 0.37 11.22
CA PHE A 108 7.03 0.35 9.98
C PHE A 108 6.26 1.66 9.90
N ILE A 109 6.55 2.49 8.92
CA ILE A 109 5.98 3.83 8.76
C ILE A 109 5.16 3.83 7.47
N ILE A 110 3.84 3.80 7.60
CA ILE A 110 2.92 3.67 6.47
C ILE A 110 2.16 4.97 6.27
N LYS A 111 2.30 5.55 5.09
CA LYS A 111 1.68 6.79 4.66
C LYS A 111 0.69 6.49 3.54
N ILE A 112 -0.56 6.92 3.71
CA ILE A 112 -1.59 6.84 2.67
C ILE A 112 -1.78 8.25 2.11
N THR A 113 -1.62 8.40 0.81
CA THR A 113 -1.74 9.67 0.11
C THR A 113 -2.78 9.59 -1.00
N CYS A 114 -3.24 10.76 -1.44
CA CYS A 114 -3.98 10.92 -2.69
C CYS A 114 -3.43 12.13 -3.43
N SER A 115 -2.84 11.88 -4.59
CA SER A 115 -2.30 12.93 -5.46
C SER A 115 -3.41 13.58 -6.27
N LEU A 116 -4.01 14.66 -5.75
CA LEU A 116 -4.97 15.46 -6.51
C LEU A 116 -4.26 16.12 -7.71
N GLN A 117 -4.75 15.88 -8.94
CA GLN A 117 -4.34 16.67 -10.10
C GLN A 117 -4.98 18.06 -9.98
N GLY A 118 -4.26 19.01 -9.41
CA GLY A 118 -4.54 20.44 -9.58
C GLY A 118 -3.87 20.98 -10.85
N ASP A 119 -4.42 22.06 -11.42
CA ASP A 119 -3.88 22.77 -12.61
C ASP A 119 -2.45 23.34 -12.45
N SER A 120 -1.90 23.32 -11.22
CA SER A 120 -0.51 23.71 -10.98
C SER A 120 0.43 22.54 -11.24
N ARG A 121 1.54 22.80 -11.95
CA ARG A 121 2.65 21.84 -12.21
C ARG A 121 3.28 21.19 -10.97
N GLU A 122 2.83 21.56 -9.77
CA GLU A 122 3.19 20.92 -8.50
C GLU A 122 2.10 19.93 -8.11
N LYS A 123 2.42 18.63 -8.14
CA LYS A 123 1.59 17.60 -7.51
C LYS A 123 1.56 17.88 -6.00
N LYS A 124 0.45 18.41 -5.49
CA LYS A 124 0.24 18.52 -4.05
C LYS A 124 -0.19 17.15 -3.54
N GLU A 125 0.72 16.45 -2.88
CA GLU A 125 0.40 15.22 -2.16
C GLU A 125 -0.54 15.55 -0.99
N HIS A 126 -1.78 15.05 -1.03
CA HIS A 126 -2.65 15.08 0.14
C HIS A 126 -2.36 13.83 0.98
N VAL A 127 -1.84 14.01 2.19
CA VAL A 127 -1.68 12.93 3.15
C VAL A 127 -3.04 12.64 3.79
N ILE A 128 -3.55 11.43 3.62
CA ILE A 128 -4.81 10.97 4.21
C ILE A 128 -4.54 10.43 5.61
N SER A 129 -3.48 9.63 5.75
CA SER A 129 -3.11 8.94 6.98
C SER A 129 -1.60 8.71 7.02
N GLU A 130 -1.03 8.76 8.22
CA GLU A 130 0.30 8.27 8.52
C GLU A 130 0.23 7.44 9.80
N THR A 131 0.70 6.20 9.74
CA THR A 131 0.62 5.22 10.82
C THR A 131 2.00 4.64 11.09
N TRP A 132 2.37 4.59 12.37
CA TRP A 132 3.64 4.05 12.84
C TRP A 132 3.36 2.75 13.60
N ILE A 133 3.97 1.66 13.15
CA ILE A 133 3.78 0.32 13.70
C ILE A 133 5.13 -0.22 14.16
N SER A 134 5.18 -0.64 15.42
CA SER A 134 6.36 -1.22 16.05
C SER A 134 5.94 -2.37 16.98
N GLY A 135 6.77 -3.39 17.09
CA GLY A 135 6.53 -4.57 17.91
C GLY A 135 5.81 -5.67 17.13
N ALA A 136 4.53 -5.91 17.45
CA ALA A 136 3.75 -6.98 16.85
C ALA A 136 2.75 -6.43 15.82
N ILE A 137 2.66 -7.07 14.66
CA ILE A 137 1.60 -6.84 13.69
C ILE A 137 0.39 -7.67 14.11
N VAL A 138 -0.78 -7.05 14.15
CA VAL A 138 -2.03 -7.76 14.45
C VAL A 138 -2.38 -8.61 13.23
N PHE A 139 -2.11 -9.92 13.23
CA PHE A 139 -2.44 -10.79 12.09
C PHE A 139 -3.91 -11.21 12.04
N ASN A 140 -4.66 -11.01 13.13
CA ASN A 140 -6.08 -11.36 13.22
C ASN A 140 -6.98 -10.16 12.90
N HIS A 141 -6.62 -9.41 11.85
CA HIS A 141 -7.47 -8.39 11.27
C HIS A 141 -7.95 -8.83 9.89
N TYR A 142 -8.95 -8.11 9.39
CA TYR A 142 -9.53 -8.38 8.10
C TYR A 142 -8.61 -7.82 7.00
N ASN A 143 -8.19 -8.67 6.06
CA ASN A 143 -7.22 -8.32 5.03
C ASN A 143 -7.86 -8.05 3.67
N ILE A 144 -7.59 -6.87 3.10
CA ILE A 144 -8.19 -6.44 1.83
C ILE A 144 -7.39 -6.88 0.60
N PHE A 145 -6.12 -7.28 0.76
CA PHE A 145 -5.28 -7.83 -0.29
C PHE A 145 -5.63 -9.29 -0.59
N SER A 146 -5.77 -9.64 -1.87
CA SER A 146 -6.09 -11.02 -2.26
C SER A 146 -4.94 -11.98 -1.96
N CYS A 147 -5.22 -13.15 -1.36
CA CYS A 147 -4.22 -14.17 -1.00
C CYS A 147 -3.35 -14.68 -2.17
N ASN A 148 -3.78 -14.51 -3.44
CA ASN A 148 -3.01 -14.87 -4.64
C ASN A 148 -2.15 -13.71 -5.17
N ALA A 149 -2.04 -12.59 -4.45
CA ALA A 149 -1.41 -11.38 -4.95
C ALA A 149 0.10 -11.54 -5.20
N LEU A 150 0.76 -12.50 -4.57
CA LEU A 150 2.22 -12.60 -4.59
C LEU A 150 2.69 -14.02 -4.78
N THR A 151 2.25 -14.66 -5.87
CA THR A 151 3.19 -15.57 -6.53
C THR A 151 4.32 -14.71 -7.08
N MET A 152 5.29 -14.34 -6.23
CA MET A 152 6.65 -14.14 -6.72
C MET A 152 6.93 -15.39 -7.54
N SER A 153 7.21 -15.23 -8.83
CA SER A 153 7.71 -16.36 -9.59
C SER A 153 9.00 -16.79 -8.90
N SER A 154 8.92 -17.85 -8.10
CA SER A 154 10.03 -18.74 -7.85
C SER A 154 10.39 -19.35 -9.20
N GLY A 155 11.00 -18.54 -10.06
CA GLY A 155 11.66 -18.96 -11.28
C GLY A 155 12.95 -19.61 -10.85
N CYS A 156 12.97 -20.93 -10.91
CA CYS A 156 14.15 -21.76 -10.85
C CYS A 156 15.25 -21.28 -11.81
#